data_AF-A0A4Y8XXM4-F1
#
_entry.id   AF-A0A4Y8XXM4-F1
#
_cell.length_a   1.000
_cell.length_b   1.000
_cell.length_c   1.000
_cell.angle_alpha   90.00
_cell.angle_beta   90.00
_cell.angle_gamma   90.00
#
_symmetry.space_group_name_H-M   'P 1'
#
loop_
_entity.id
_entity.type
_entity.pdbx_description
1 polymer ?
#
loop_
_entity_poly.entity_id
_entity_poly.type
_entity_poly.pdbx_seq_one_letter_code
_entity_poly.pdbx_strand_id
1 'polypeptide(L)'
;MEINLSFGGGTAEEQGGDHTQAAGSLRRWLVAEPELRGRARVAGKAGEVGEGHMGDALEVVNVVLANSIALGSLVTAVVAWRGSRARAPQVRLERNGVVVTVQDSSPETVERILAMWNGSAASGGDAE
;
A
#
# COMPACT_ATOMS: atom_id res chain seq x y z
N MET A 1 0.16 7.42 11.75
CA MET A 1 0.88 7.45 10.46
C MET A 1 -0.04 6.90 9.39
N GLU A 2 -0.35 7.69 8.37
CA GLU A 2 -1.26 7.26 7.30
C GLU A 2 -0.47 6.66 6.13
N ILE A 3 -0.98 5.57 5.58
CA ILE A 3 -0.44 4.86 4.42
C ILE A 3 -1.58 4.64 3.43
N ASN A 4 -1.47 5.20 2.24
CA ASN A 4 -2.44 5.00 1.16
C ASN A 4 -1.94 3.89 0.25
N LEU A 5 -2.75 2.84 0.08
CA LEU A 5 -2.49 1.74 -0.85
C LEU A 5 -3.39 1.92 -2.06
N SER A 6 -2.81 2.07 -3.24
CA SER A 6 -3.54 2.18 -4.51
C SER A 6 -3.17 1.01 -5.43
N PHE A 7 -4.14 0.52 -6.19
CA PHE A 7 -3.92 -0.47 -7.24
C PHE A 7 -3.90 0.24 -8.58
N GLY A 8 -2.90 -0.01 -9.43
CA GLY A 8 -2.86 0.62 -10.75
C GLY A 8 -1.94 -0.13 -11.69
N GLY A 9 -2.34 -0.21 -12.96
CA GLY A 9 -1.50 -0.76 -14.01
C GLY A 9 -2.25 -1.52 -15.10
N GLY A 10 -3.02 -0.81 -15.93
CA GLY A 10 -3.32 -1.26 -17.30
C GLY A 10 -4.63 -0.73 -17.88
N THR A 11 -4.75 -0.85 -19.20
CA THR A 11 -5.82 -0.39 -20.10
C THR A 11 -7.23 -0.23 -19.49
N ALA A 12 -7.77 0.97 -19.66
CA ALA A 12 -8.83 1.64 -18.90
C ALA A 12 -10.26 1.04 -18.94
N GLU A 13 -10.50 -0.11 -19.57
CA GLU A 13 -11.88 -0.52 -19.91
C GLU A 13 -12.35 -1.81 -19.21
N GLU A 14 -11.44 -2.61 -18.63
CA GLU A 14 -11.80 -3.88 -17.96
C GLU A 14 -11.38 -3.98 -16.48
N GLN A 15 -10.67 -2.97 -15.93
CA GLN A 15 -9.90 -3.12 -14.67
C GLN A 15 -10.59 -2.60 -13.40
N GLY A 16 -11.64 -1.78 -13.50
CA GLY A 16 -12.32 -1.23 -12.32
C GLY A 16 -12.93 -2.29 -11.40
N GLY A 17 -13.42 -3.40 -11.97
CA GLY A 17 -13.95 -4.53 -11.19
C GLY A 17 -12.86 -5.36 -10.50
N ASP A 18 -11.72 -5.56 -11.15
CA ASP A 18 -10.59 -6.32 -10.60
C ASP A 18 -9.89 -5.55 -9.46
N HIS A 19 -9.72 -4.23 -9.62
CA HIS A 19 -9.15 -3.36 -8.58
C HIS A 19 -10.02 -3.32 -7.32
N THR A 20 -11.34 -3.25 -7.46
CA THR A 20 -12.29 -3.29 -6.33
C THR A 20 -12.20 -4.62 -5.58
N GLN A 21 -12.15 -5.74 -6.33
CA GLN A 21 -11.98 -7.09 -5.77
C GLN A 21 -10.61 -7.25 -5.08
N ALA A 22 -9.56 -6.67 -5.65
CA ALA A 22 -8.22 -6.64 -5.08
C ALA A 22 -8.16 -5.83 -3.78
N ALA A 23 -8.74 -4.63 -3.75
CA ALA A 23 -8.84 -3.77 -2.58
C ALA A 23 -9.63 -4.44 -1.44
N GLY A 24 -10.80 -5.01 -1.75
CA GLY A 24 -11.60 -5.75 -0.79
C GLY A 24 -10.87 -6.98 -0.23
N SER A 25 -10.14 -7.69 -1.09
CA SER A 25 -9.32 -8.83 -0.69
C SER A 25 -8.14 -8.44 0.19
N LEU A 26 -7.40 -7.39 -0.17
CA LEU A 26 -6.27 -6.89 0.60
C LEU A 26 -6.74 -6.40 1.97
N ARG A 27 -7.82 -5.62 2.02
CA ARG A 27 -8.42 -5.18 3.28
C ARG A 27 -8.78 -6.36 4.19
N ARG A 28 -9.40 -7.41 3.63
CA ARG A 28 -9.71 -8.62 4.39
C ARG A 28 -8.45 -9.31 4.92
N TRP A 29 -7.40 -9.38 4.11
CA TRP A 29 -6.10 -9.93 4.50
C TRP A 29 -5.47 -9.14 5.65
N LEU A 30 -5.38 -7.82 5.52
CA LEU A 30 -4.81 -6.94 6.55
C LEU A 30 -5.58 -6.99 7.87
N VAL A 31 -6.90 -7.18 7.84
CA VAL A 31 -7.72 -7.34 9.06
C VAL A 31 -7.55 -8.74 9.68
N ALA A 32 -7.23 -9.75 8.88
CA ALA A 32 -6.90 -11.09 9.37
C ALA A 32 -5.50 -11.17 10.00
N GLU A 33 -4.59 -10.24 9.63
CA GLU A 33 -3.20 -10.22 10.07
C GLU A 33 -3.07 -9.96 11.58
N PRO A 34 -2.59 -10.94 12.39
CA PRO A 34 -2.50 -10.81 13.84
C PRO A 34 -1.54 -9.69 14.28
N GLU A 35 -0.48 -9.46 13.52
CA GLU A 35 0.52 -8.42 13.80
C GLU A 35 -0.05 -6.99 13.72
N LEU A 36 -1.05 -6.79 12.85
CA LEU A 36 -1.72 -5.52 12.59
C LEU A 36 -2.96 -5.32 13.46
N ARG A 37 -3.50 -6.39 14.07
CA ARG A 37 -4.67 -6.31 14.95
C ARG A 37 -4.43 -5.35 16.11
N GLY A 38 -5.25 -4.30 16.18
CA GLY A 38 -5.16 -3.25 17.20
C GLY A 38 -4.05 -2.22 16.99
N ARG A 39 -3.18 -2.40 15.99
CA ARG A 39 -2.07 -1.47 15.66
C ARG A 39 -2.24 -0.75 14.32
N ALA A 40 -3.08 -1.30 13.45
CA ALA A 40 -3.48 -0.71 12.18
C ALA A 40 -5.00 -0.57 12.11
N ARG A 41 -5.47 0.56 11.58
CA ARG A 41 -6.87 0.75 11.19
C ARG A 41 -6.94 0.83 9.68
N VAL A 42 -7.65 -0.13 9.08
CA VAL A 42 -7.83 -0.23 7.63
C VAL A 42 -9.20 0.33 7.25
N ALA A 43 -9.20 1.43 6.49
CA ALA A 43 -10.39 2.04 5.92
C ALA A 43 -10.36 1.88 4.39
N GLY A 44 -11.48 1.47 3.80
CA GLY A 44 -11.64 1.56 2.34
C GLY A 44 -12.03 2.97 1.97
N LYS A 45 -11.32 3.59 1.02
CA LYS A 45 -11.67 4.89 0.45
C LYS A 45 -11.80 4.69 -1.06
N ALA A 46 -12.97 4.93 -1.63
CA ALA A 46 -13.06 5.09 -3.08
C ALA A 46 -12.11 6.25 -3.44
N GLY A 47 -11.08 5.98 -4.24
CA GLY A 47 -10.09 6.99 -4.57
C GLY A 47 -10.79 8.20 -5.17
N GLU A 48 -10.50 9.37 -4.60
CA GLU A 48 -10.89 10.63 -5.22
C GLU A 48 -10.24 10.68 -6.61
N VAL A 49 -11.09 10.77 -7.63
CA VAL A 49 -10.71 10.90 -9.03
C VAL A 49 -9.79 12.11 -9.12
N GLY A 50 -8.48 11.87 -9.22
CA GLY A 50 -7.51 12.95 -9.39
C GLY A 50 -7.89 13.72 -10.65
N GLU A 51 -8.31 14.97 -10.48
CA GLU A 51 -8.60 15.91 -11.55
C GLU A 51 -7.40 15.95 -12.51
N GLY A 52 -7.53 15.34 -13.68
CA GLY A 52 -6.49 15.30 -14.71
C GLY A 52 -6.26 13.94 -15.40
N HIS A 53 -6.79 12.84 -14.87
CA HIS A 53 -6.79 11.54 -15.56
C HIS A 53 -8.23 11.01 -15.67
N MET A 54 -8.90 11.36 -16.77
CA MET A 54 -10.14 10.72 -17.18
C MET A 54 -9.86 9.22 -17.39
N GLY A 55 -10.25 8.37 -16.43
CA GLY A 55 -10.42 6.94 -16.69
C GLY A 55 -9.77 5.91 -15.76
N ASP A 56 -9.38 6.24 -14.53
CA ASP A 56 -9.02 5.17 -13.57
C ASP A 56 -9.65 5.45 -12.21
N ALA A 57 -10.73 4.74 -11.91
CA ALA A 57 -11.25 4.65 -10.55
C ALA A 57 -10.24 3.84 -9.73
N LEU A 58 -9.17 4.52 -9.30
CA LEU A 58 -8.15 3.93 -8.44
C LEU A 58 -8.83 3.61 -7.10
N GLU A 59 -9.05 2.34 -6.83
CA GLU A 59 -9.52 1.91 -5.51
C GLU A 59 -8.38 2.09 -4.51
N VAL A 60 -8.63 2.86 -3.45
CA VAL A 60 -7.63 3.21 -2.44
C VAL A 60 -7.97 2.55 -1.10
N VAL A 61 -7.01 1.83 -0.54
CA VAL A 61 -7.11 1.34 0.85
C VAL A 61 -6.27 2.27 1.71
N ASN A 62 -6.93 3.04 2.57
CA ASN A 62 -6.24 3.87 3.55
C ASN A 62 -5.96 3.05 4.81
N VAL A 63 -4.70 3.04 5.26
CA VAL A 63 -4.27 2.35 6.48
C VAL A 63 -3.63 3.34 7.43
N VAL A 64 -4.25 3.51 8.59
CA VAL A 64 -3.71 4.32 9.69
C VAL A 64 -2.97 3.41 10.66
N LEU A 65 -1.65 3.56 10.70
CA LEU A 65 -0.76 2.85 11.61
C LEU A 65 -0.50 3.65 12.89
N ALA A 66 -0.49 2.95 14.02
CA ALA A 66 -0.21 3.53 15.33
C ALA A 66 1.29 3.84 15.54
N ASN A 67 2.19 3.07 14.92
CA ASN A 67 3.64 3.22 15.08
C ASN A 67 4.42 2.70 13.86
N SER A 68 5.74 2.91 13.85
CA SER A 68 6.65 2.46 12.79
C SER A 68 6.85 0.94 12.75
N ILE A 69 6.64 0.24 13.86
CA ILE A 69 6.76 -1.23 13.92
C ILE A 69 5.65 -1.87 13.07
N ALA A 70 4.42 -1.35 13.18
CA ALA A 70 3.28 -1.80 12.38
C ALA A 70 3.45 -1.54 10.87
N LEU A 71 4.38 -0.66 10.47
CA LEU A 71 4.74 -0.43 9.06
C LEU A 71 5.45 -1.65 8.47
N GLY A 72 6.39 -2.23 9.22
CA GLY A 72 7.07 -3.46 8.83
C GLY A 72 6.08 -4.59 8.58
N SER A 73 5.21 -4.86 9.55
CA SER A 73 4.16 -5.86 9.42
C SER A 73 3.19 -5.55 8.27
N LEU A 74 2.88 -4.27 7.99
CA LEU A 74 2.02 -3.89 6.86
C LEU A 74 2.68 -4.24 5.52
N VAL A 75 3.94 -3.84 5.31
CA VAL A 75 4.65 -4.11 4.05
C VAL A 75 4.81 -5.62 3.85
N THR A 76 5.18 -6.35 4.91
CA THR A 76 5.26 -7.81 4.88
C THR A 76 3.92 -8.45 4.54
N ALA A 77 2.81 -8.00 5.14
CA ALA A 77 1.49 -8.52 4.84
C ALA A 77 1.06 -8.25 3.39
N VAL A 78 1.37 -7.07 2.84
CA VAL A 78 1.09 -6.73 1.43
C VAL A 78 1.90 -7.63 0.48
N VAL A 79 3.19 -7.82 0.76
CA VAL A 79 4.07 -8.69 -0.02
C VAL A 79 3.64 -10.16 0.05
N ALA A 80 3.27 -10.64 1.25
CA ALA A 80 2.75 -12.00 1.43
C ALA A 80 1.41 -12.21 0.72
N TRP A 81 0.50 -11.23 0.78
CA TRP A 81 -0.77 -11.25 0.04
C TRP A 81 -0.55 -11.33 -1.47
N ARG A 82 0.44 -10.58 -1.99
CA ARG A 82 0.84 -10.65 -3.40
C ARG A 82 1.44 -12.00 -3.76
N GLY A 83 2.40 -12.49 -3.00
CA GLY A 83 3.07 -13.78 -3.25
C GLY A 83 2.10 -14.97 -3.18
N SER A 84 1.01 -14.84 -2.42
CA SER A 84 -0.07 -15.84 -2.36
C SER A 84 -0.92 -15.93 -3.64
N ARG A 85 -0.69 -15.08 -4.65
CA ARG A 85 -1.47 -15.03 -5.89
C ARG A 85 -0.57 -15.18 -7.12
N ALA A 86 -1.00 -16.05 -8.05
CA ALA A 86 -0.29 -16.26 -9.32
C ALA A 86 -0.26 -15.02 -10.23
N ARG A 87 -1.25 -14.12 -10.11
CA ARG A 87 -1.34 -12.84 -10.83
C ARG A 87 -1.70 -11.73 -9.85
N ALA A 88 -0.70 -11.23 -9.14
CA ALA A 88 -0.90 -10.14 -8.19
C ALA A 88 -0.89 -8.78 -8.90
N PRO A 89 -1.89 -7.90 -8.66
CA PRO A 89 -1.88 -6.56 -9.23
C PRO A 89 -0.76 -5.71 -8.63
N GLN A 90 -0.28 -4.72 -9.40
CA GLN A 90 0.67 -3.72 -8.92
C GLN A 90 0.05 -2.93 -7.75
N VAL A 91 0.75 -2.92 -6.61
CA VAL A 91 0.31 -2.21 -5.41
C VAL A 91 1.25 -1.04 -5.18
N ARG A 92 0.70 0.15 -5.11
CA ARG A 92 1.41 1.39 -4.90
C ARG A 92 1.16 1.85 -3.46
N LEU A 93 2.22 1.98 -2.68
CA LEU A 93 2.18 2.41 -1.28
C LEU A 93 2.66 3.86 -1.20
N GLU A 94 1.80 4.73 -0.72
CA GLU A 94 2.10 6.13 -0.49
C GLU A 94 2.14 6.44 1.01
N ARG A 95 3.20 7.13 1.42
CA ARG A 95 3.41 7.59 2.80
C ARG A 95 3.94 9.01 2.78
N ASN A 96 3.21 9.97 3.36
CA ASN A 96 3.62 11.39 3.43
C ASN A 96 4.14 11.94 2.08
N GLY A 97 3.49 11.60 0.97
CA GLY A 97 3.91 11.99 -0.39
C GLY A 97 5.03 11.15 -1.01
N VAL A 98 5.69 10.26 -0.26
CA VAL A 98 6.64 9.30 -0.81
C VAL A 98 5.87 8.10 -1.33
N VAL A 99 5.89 7.91 -2.65
CA VAL A 99 5.19 6.79 -3.28
C VAL A 99 6.14 5.71 -3.74
N VAL A 100 5.83 4.47 -3.37
CA VAL A 100 6.64 3.29 -3.64
C VAL A 100 5.79 2.22 -4.30
N THR A 101 6.19 1.76 -5.48
CA THR A 101 5.47 0.70 -6.20
C THR A 101 6.05 -0.66 -5.87
N VAL A 102 5.24 -1.53 -5.28
CA VAL A 102 5.57 -2.95 -5.07
C VAL A 102 5.26 -3.69 -6.36
N GLN A 103 6.30 -4.20 -6.99
CA GLN A 103 6.21 -5.00 -8.22
C GLN A 103 6.61 -6.46 -7.98
N ASP A 104 7.34 -6.71 -6.90
CA ASP A 104 7.93 -7.99 -6.57
C ASP A 104 7.53 -8.42 -5.16
N SER A 105 7.53 -9.74 -4.91
CA SER A 105 7.11 -10.33 -3.62
C SER A 105 8.28 -10.87 -2.78
N SER A 106 9.52 -10.48 -3.10
CA SER A 106 10.71 -10.94 -2.38
C SER A 106 10.89 -10.21 -1.04
N PRO A 107 11.49 -10.86 -0.04
CA PRO A 107 11.78 -10.23 1.25
C PRO A 107 12.68 -9.00 1.11
N GLU A 108 13.59 -8.98 0.14
CA GLU A 108 14.46 -7.83 -0.16
C GLU A 108 13.66 -6.57 -0.53
N THR A 109 12.51 -6.74 -1.20
CA THR A 109 11.61 -5.63 -1.52
C THR A 109 11.05 -5.00 -0.25
N VAL A 110 10.72 -5.80 0.77
CA VAL A 110 10.24 -5.31 2.07
C VAL A 110 11.31 -4.44 2.73
N GLU A 111 12.54 -4.97 2.84
CA GLU A 111 13.64 -4.26 3.48
C GLU A 111 13.98 -2.95 2.77
N ARG A 112 13.97 -2.96 1.43
CA ARG A 112 14.21 -1.75 0.62
C ARG A 112 13.16 -0.67 0.87
N ILE A 113 11.87 -1.05 0.94
CA ILE A 113 10.78 -0.10 1.20
C ILE A 113 10.93 0.51 2.59
N LEU A 114 11.19 -0.32 3.61
CA LEU A 114 11.40 0.14 4.97
C LEU A 114 12.64 1.03 5.09
N ALA A 115 13.72 0.69 4.41
CA ALA A 115 14.94 1.51 4.35
C ALA A 115 14.68 2.88 3.70
N MET A 116 13.94 2.94 2.57
CA MET A 116 13.58 4.22 1.93
C MET A 116 12.73 5.10 2.85
N TRP A 117 11.76 4.49 3.55
CA TRP A 117 10.86 5.19 4.45
C TRP A 117 11.51 5.62 5.79
N ASN A 118 12.47 4.85 6.30
CA ASN A 118 13.27 5.24 7.46
C ASN A 118 14.35 6.26 7.10
N GLY A 119 14.98 6.13 5.91
CA GLY A 119 16.00 7.05 5.42
C GLY A 119 15.48 8.47 5.18
N SER A 120 14.22 8.61 4.74
CA SER A 120 13.60 9.94 4.56
C SER A 120 13.36 10.68 5.90
N ALA A 121 13.36 9.99 7.05
CA ALA A 121 13.29 10.64 8.36
C ALA A 121 14.65 11.23 8.79
N ALA A 122 15.76 10.76 8.21
CA ALA A 122 17.11 11.23 8.52
C ALA A 122 17.51 12.49 7.73
N SER A 123 16.79 12.85 6.66
CA SER A 123 17.13 14.02 5.82
C SER A 123 16.62 15.36 6.37
N GLY A 124 16.03 15.39 7.56
CA GLY A 124 15.44 16.59 8.17
C GLY A 124 16.21 17.19 9.35
N GLY A 125 17.47 16.80 9.57
CA GLY A 125 18.18 17.10 10.82
C GLY A 125 19.67 17.41 10.68
N ASP A 126 20.08 18.17 9.66
CA ASP A 126 21.44 18.73 9.60
C ASP A 126 21.39 20.15 9.02
N ALA A 127 20.91 21.09 9.82
CA ALA A 127 21.16 22.52 9.65
C ALA A 127 20.97 23.22 11.01
N GLU A 128 22.02 23.23 11.84
CA GLU A 128 22.51 24.43 12.55
C GLU A 128 23.92 24.19 13.12
#